data_AF-A0A356INQ6-F1
#
_entry.id   AF-A0A356INQ6-F1
#
_cell.length_a   1.000
_cell.length_b   1.000
_cell.length_c   1.000
_cell.angle_alpha   90.00
_cell.angle_beta   90.00
_cell.angle_gamma   90.00
#
_symmetry.space_group_name_H-M   'P 1'
#
loop_
_entity.id
_entity.type
_entity.pdbx_description
1 polymer ?
#
loop_
_entity_poly.entity_id
_entity_poly.type
_entity_poly.pdbx_seq_one_letter_code
_entity_poly.pdbx_strand_id
1 'polypeptide(L)' 'MKKVKRSSPISSRYSLDKLESMVLRDIARLEEQLARVEGDSSHTRLSTARTYRDMIADRKKLLTQIKEQSSEFLGEAI' A
#
# COMPACT_ATOMS: atom_id res chain seq x y z
N MET A 1 -2.01 36.04 2.21
CA MET A 1 -2.24 34.64 1.76
C MET A 1 -0.92 34.09 1.22
N LYS A 2 -0.28 33.14 1.92
CA LYS A 2 0.98 32.53 1.45
C LYS A 2 0.67 31.72 0.19
N LYS A 3 1.26 32.09 -0.96
CA LYS A 3 1.19 31.30 -2.20
C LYS A 3 1.90 29.97 -1.93
N VAL A 4 1.14 28.93 -1.64
CA VAL A 4 1.65 27.55 -1.58
C VAL A 4 2.21 27.25 -2.96
N LYS A 5 3.54 27.11 -3.05
CA LYS A 5 4.19 26.68 -4.29
C LYS A 5 3.61 25.30 -4.62
N ARG A 6 2.77 25.22 -5.66
CA ARG A 6 2.31 23.96 -6.21
C ARG A 6 3.56 23.16 -6.52
N SER A 7 3.76 22.04 -5.81
CA SER A 7 4.87 21.14 -6.07
C SER A 7 4.87 20.81 -7.55
N SER A 8 6.00 21.03 -8.21
CA SER A 8 6.16 20.71 -9.63
C SER A 8 5.73 19.26 -9.87
N PRO A 9 5.05 18.95 -11.00
CA PRO A 9 4.45 17.64 -11.26
C PRO A 9 5.44 16.47 -11.12
N ILE A 10 6.73 16.71 -11.38
CA ILE A 10 7.82 15.73 -11.19
C ILE A 10 8.02 15.33 -9.72
N SER A 11 7.92 16.29 -8.79
CA SER A 11 8.08 16.03 -7.35
C SER A 11 6.89 15.24 -6.80
N SER A 12 5.68 15.56 -7.25
CA SER A 12 4.47 14.82 -6.89
C SER A 12 4.50 13.38 -7.44
N ARG A 13 4.94 13.17 -8.69
CA ARG A 13 5.08 11.82 -9.28
C ARG A 13 6.10 10.96 -8.52
N TYR A 14 7.29 11.51 -8.26
CA TYR A 14 8.31 10.81 -7.47
C TYR A 14 7.82 10.45 -6.05
N SER A 15 6.98 11.30 -5.45
CA SER A 15 6.38 11.01 -4.15
C SER A 15 5.35 9.87 -4.20
N LEU A 16 4.57 9.76 -5.28
CA LEU A 16 3.61 8.68 -5.50
C LEU A 16 4.33 7.35 -5.81
N ASP A 17 5.34 7.37 -6.67
CA ASP A 17 6.13 6.17 -7.01
C ASP A 17 6.83 5.59 -5.77
N LYS A 18 7.34 6.47 -4.90
CA LYS A 18 7.94 6.07 -3.62
C LYS A 18 6.90 5.49 -2.67
N LEU A 19 5.71 6.09 -2.59
CA LEU A 19 4.61 5.60 -1.76
C LEU A 19 4.12 4.23 -2.25
N GLU A 20 3.95 4.05 -3.56
CA GLU A 20 3.61 2.77 -4.18
C GLU A 20 4.64 1.69 -3.81
N SER A 21 5.93 1.99 -4.00
CA SER A 21 7.02 1.09 -3.64
C SER A 21 7.03 0.72 -2.16
N MET A 22 6.70 1.65 -1.27
CA MET A 22 6.59 1.39 0.16
C MET A 22 5.42 0.46 0.48
N VAL A 23 4.24 0.71 -0.11
CA VAL A 23 3.05 -0.13 0.10
C VAL A 23 3.27 -1.55 -0.42
N LEU A 24 3.93 -1.71 -1.56
CA LEU A 24 4.28 -3.03 -2.10
C LEU A 24 5.20 -3.82 -1.15
N ARG A 25 6.21 -3.15 -0.56
CA ARG A 25 7.09 -3.78 0.45
C ARG A 25 6.35 -4.16 1.72
N ASP A 26 5.43 -3.30 2.18
CA ASP A 26 4.57 -3.59 3.34
C ASP A 26 3.69 -4.82 3.10
N ILE A 27 3.07 -4.92 1.91
CA ILE A 27 2.26 -6.09 1.53
C ILE A 27 3.12 -7.36 1.55
N ALA A 28 4.27 -7.35 0.88
CA ALA A 28 5.15 -8.52 0.83
C ALA A 28 5.60 -8.97 2.23
N ARG A 29 5.92 -8.02 3.11
CA ARG A 29 6.27 -8.31 4.51
C ARG A 29 5.12 -8.94 5.27
N LEU A 30 3.89 -8.44 5.11
CA LEU A 30 2.71 -8.99 5.77
C LEU A 30 2.37 -10.39 5.24
N GLU A 31 2.51 -10.62 3.93
CA GLU A 31 2.34 -11.95 3.32
C GLU A 31 3.38 -12.96 3.85
N GLU A 32 4.63 -12.55 4.03
CA GLU A 32 5.67 -13.39 4.64
C GLU A 32 5.33 -13.71 6.11
N GLN A 33 4.86 -12.73 6.89
CA GLN A 33 4.45 -12.94 8.27
C GLN A 33 3.25 -13.88 8.37
N LEU A 34 2.28 -13.73 7.47
CA LEU A 34 1.12 -14.61 7.39
C LEU A 34 1.55 -16.06 7.11
N ALA A 35 2.43 -16.29 6.13
CA ALA A 35 2.92 -17.63 5.80
C ALA A 35 3.60 -18.33 6.99
N ARG A 36 4.38 -17.57 7.79
CA ARG A 36 5.01 -18.08 9.01
C ARG A 36 3.99 -18.43 10.11
N VAL A 37 2.91 -17.68 10.20
CA VAL A 37 1.85 -17.90 11.20
C VAL A 37 0.94 -19.06 10.80
N GLU A 38 0.60 -19.19 9.51
CA GLU A 38 -0.22 -20.28 8.98
C GLU A 38 0.50 -21.64 9.00
N GLY A 39 1.83 -21.64 8.90
CA GLY A 39 2.65 -22.86 9.01
C GLY A 39 2.71 -23.48 10.42
N ASP A 40 2.10 -22.86 11.43
CA ASP A 40 2.22 -23.28 12.82
C ASP A 40 0.82 -23.42 13.47
N SER A 41 0.47 -24.63 13.91
CA SER A 41 -0.91 -25.09 14.12
C SER A 41 -1.59 -24.68 15.45
N SER A 42 -1.21 -23.54 16.03
CA SER A 42 -1.76 -23.06 17.31
C SER A 42 -3.03 -22.22 17.15
N HIS A 43 -4.03 -22.40 18.02
CA HIS A 43 -5.31 -21.68 17.96
C HIS A 43 -5.16 -20.15 18.08
N THR A 44 -4.22 -19.65 18.91
CA THR A 44 -3.91 -18.22 19.04
C THR A 44 -3.40 -17.63 17.73
N ARG A 45 -2.81 -18.44 16.85
CA ARG A 45 -2.29 -18.01 15.55
C ARG A 45 -3.38 -17.88 14.49
N LEU A 46 -4.53 -18.52 14.66
CA LEU A 46 -5.66 -18.37 13.74
C LEU A 46 -6.22 -16.95 13.77
N SER A 47 -6.34 -16.33 14.95
CA SER A 47 -6.76 -14.93 15.06
C SER A 47 -5.71 -13.99 14.49
N THR A 48 -4.42 -14.23 14.77
CA THR A 48 -3.30 -13.47 14.19
C THR A 48 -3.26 -13.57 12.66
N ALA A 49 -3.44 -14.76 12.09
CA ALA A 49 -3.51 -14.98 10.65
C ALA A 49 -4.68 -14.21 10.04
N ARG A 50 -5.84 -14.20 10.71
CA ARG A 50 -6.99 -13.39 10.29
C ARG A 50 -6.65 -11.90 10.25
N THR A 51 -6.03 -11.37 11.31
CA THR A 51 -5.59 -9.97 11.35
C THR A 51 -4.62 -9.64 10.22
N TYR A 52 -3.64 -10.51 9.93
CA TYR A 52 -2.72 -10.27 8.82
C TYR A 52 -3.42 -10.27 7.46
N ARG A 53 -4.40 -11.16 7.23
CA ARG A 53 -5.21 -11.15 6.00
C ARG A 53 -5.99 -9.85 5.84
N ASP A 54 -6.59 -9.34 6.91
CA ASP A 54 -7.33 -8.06 6.90
C ASP A 54 -6.37 -6.90 6.60
N MET A 55 -5.21 -6.86 7.25
CA MET A 55 -4.18 -5.85 6.97
C MET A 55 -3.66 -5.90 5.53
N ILE A 56 -3.47 -7.10 4.97
CA ILE A 56 -3.06 -7.27 3.56
C ILE A 56 -4.15 -6.73 2.63
N ALA A 57 -5.42 -7.02 2.91
CA ALA A 57 -6.55 -6.54 2.11
C ALA A 57 -6.63 -5.00 2.13
N ASP A 58 -6.49 -4.37 3.30
CA ASP A 58 -6.47 -2.92 3.43
C ASP A 58 -5.31 -2.30 2.67
N ARG A 59 -4.12 -2.91 2.72
CA ARG A 59 -2.95 -2.42 1.99
C ARG A 59 -3.07 -2.59 0.48
N LYS A 60 -3.71 -3.67 0.00
CA LYS A 60 -4.04 -3.85 -1.41
C LYS A 60 -5.03 -2.79 -1.88
N LYS A 61 -6.04 -2.45 -1.05
CA LYS A 61 -6.98 -1.35 -1.35
C LYS A 61 -6.27 0.01 -1.44
N LEU A 62 -5.39 0.30 -0.50
CA LEU A 62 -4.56 1.52 -0.52
C LEU A 62 -3.69 1.58 -1.78
N LEU A 63 -3.08 0.47 -2.18
CA LEU A 63 -2.28 0.39 -3.40
C LEU A 63 -3.10 0.73 -4.65
N THR A 64 -4.33 0.21 -4.75
CA THR A 64 -5.24 0.56 -5.84
C THR A 64 -5.53 2.06 -5.87
N GLN A 65 -5.84 2.66 -4.73
CA GLN A 65 -6.10 4.11 -4.63
C GLN A 65 -4.88 4.95 -5.05
N ILE A 66 -3.67 4.54 -4.68
CA ILE A 66 -2.43 5.22 -5.10
C ILE A 66 -2.25 5.12 -6.61
N LYS A 67 -2.53 3.96 -7.21
CA LYS A 67 -2.45 3.75 -8.67
C LYS A 67 -3.48 4.57 -9.43
N GLU A 68 -4.72 4.63 -8.93
CA GLU A 68 -5.78 5.48 -9.47
C GLU A 68 -5.36 6.95 -9.43
N GLN A 69 -4.90 7.45 -8.28
CA GLN A 69 -4.41 8.82 -8.13
C GLN A 69 -3.20 9.12 -9.02
N SER A 70 -2.29 8.17 -9.20
CA SER A 70 -1.16 8.29 -10.12
C SER A 70 -1.65 8.42 -11.56
N SER A 71 -2.58 7.57 -12.00
CA SER A 71 -3.18 7.62 -13.34
C SER A 71 -3.92 8.95 -13.61
N GLU A 72 -4.71 9.42 -12.64
CA GLU A 72 -5.36 10.74 -12.70
C GLU A 72 -4.34 11.88 -12.81
N PHE A 73 -3.25 11.83 -12.04
CA PHE A 73 -2.17 12.82 -12.11
C PHE A 73 -1.42 12.81 -13.45
N LEU A 74 -1.33 11.66 -14.11
CA LEU A 74 -0.67 11.51 -15.40
C LEU A 74 -1.59 11.85 -16.58
N GLY A 75 -2.88 12.07 -16.33
CA GLY A 75 -3.88 12.25 -17.39
C GLY A 75 -4.12 10.97 -18.20
N GLU A 76 -3.77 9.81 -17.63
CA GLU A 76 -4.04 8.48 -18.20
C GLU A 76 -5.41 7.93 -17.79
N ALA A 77 -6.12 8.63 -16.88
CA ALA A 77 -7.52 8.41 -16.58
C ALA A 77 -8.39 8.89 -17.77
N ILE A 78 -8.87 7.94 -18.58
CA ILE A 78 -9.89 8.13 -19.63
C ILE A 78 -11.28 8.00 -19.03
#